data_AF-A0A8S1F6U9-F1
#
_entry.id   AF-A0A8S1F6U9-F1
#
_cell.length_a   1.000
_cell.length_b   1.000
_cell.length_c   1.000
_cell.angle_alpha   90.00
_cell.angle_beta   90.00
_cell.angle_gamma   90.00
#
_symmetry.space_group_name_H-M   'P 1'
#
loop_
_entity.id
_entity.type
_entity.pdbx_description
1 polymer ?
#
loop_
_entity_poly.entity_id
_entity_poly.type
_entity_poly.pdbx_seq_one_letter_code
_entity_poly.pdbx_strand_id
1 'polypeptide(L)'
;MSVVNEESVPVFVSSTELEFQLNEKSPLKPFTLYNPYPYPITYKILCTATRNYHLSDSTGTLLPECCKDIVVRCIQKGFAGNVDKLKIEIMKKGSNRV
;
A
#
# COMPACT_ATOMS: atom_id res chain seq x y z
N MET A 1 -11.82 15.73 13.01
CA MET A 1 -12.96 15.09 12.34
C MET A 1 -12.44 14.43 11.08
N SER A 2 -12.42 13.10 11.02
CA SER A 2 -12.00 12.35 9.84
C SER A 2 -13.09 12.51 8.79
N VAL A 3 -12.79 13.17 7.67
CA VAL A 3 -13.68 13.17 6.52
C VAL A 3 -13.76 11.73 6.05
N VAL A 4 -14.88 11.05 6.34
CA VAL A 4 -15.20 9.78 5.69
C VAL A 4 -15.54 10.17 4.26
N ASN A 5 -14.58 10.01 3.35
CA ASN A 5 -14.90 10.06 1.93
C ASN A 5 -15.92 8.96 1.69
N GLU A 6 -17.15 9.32 1.33
CA GLU A 6 -18.30 8.43 1.11
C GLU A 6 -18.05 7.33 0.04
N GLU A 7 -16.88 7.36 -0.58
CA GLU A 7 -16.45 6.52 -1.70
C GLU A 7 -15.23 5.64 -1.36
N SER A 8 -14.75 5.70 -0.11
CA SER A 8 -13.73 4.77 0.36
C SER A 8 -14.32 3.39 0.56
N VAL A 9 -13.69 2.39 -0.05
CA VAL A 9 -14.13 1.00 0.00
C VAL A 9 -13.03 0.11 0.55
N PRO A 10 -13.35 -0.89 1.41
CA PRO A 10 -12.34 -1.80 1.93
C PRO A 10 -11.82 -2.76 0.84
N VAL A 11 -10.60 -3.24 1.00
CA VAL A 11 -9.98 -4.27 0.14
C VAL A 11 -9.28 -5.30 1.02
N PHE A 12 -8.90 -6.42 0.42
CA PHE A 12 -8.07 -7.40 1.12
C PHE A 12 -6.59 -7.13 0.87
N VAL A 13 -5.79 -7.30 1.92
CA VAL A 13 -4.32 -7.22 1.89
C VAL A 13 -3.75 -8.57 2.34
N SER A 14 -2.74 -9.08 1.65
CA SER A 14 -2.12 -10.37 2.05
C SER A 14 -1.26 -10.27 3.31
N SER A 15 -0.83 -9.07 3.68
CA SER A 15 -0.01 -8.82 4.88
C SER A 15 -0.31 -7.43 5.43
N THR A 16 -0.54 -7.34 6.74
CA THR A 16 -0.74 -6.08 7.46
C THR A 16 0.57 -5.53 8.03
N GLU A 17 1.60 -6.36 8.12
CA GLU A 17 2.92 -6.03 8.64
C GLU A 17 4.01 -6.62 7.75
N LEU A 18 5.13 -5.91 7.62
CA LEU A 18 6.29 -6.34 6.84
C LEU A 18 7.54 -6.27 7.72
N GLU A 19 8.14 -7.43 7.99
CA GLU A 19 9.34 -7.52 8.82
C GLU A 19 10.60 -7.55 7.97
N PHE A 20 11.54 -6.67 8.29
CA PHE A 20 12.86 -6.60 7.64
C PHE A 20 13.96 -6.96 8.63
N GLN A 21 14.80 -7.93 8.26
CA GLN A 21 15.91 -8.34 9.10
C GLN A 21 17.09 -7.38 8.93
N LEU A 22 17.70 -6.96 10.04
CA LEU A 22 18.79 -5.96 10.03
C LEU A 22 19.98 -6.43 9.18
N ASN A 23 20.19 -7.74 9.13
CA ASN A 23 21.33 -8.38 8.48
C ASN A 23 21.09 -8.65 6.99
N GLU A 24 19.85 -8.47 6.51
CA GLU A 24 19.47 -8.71 5.12
C GLU A 24 20.12 -7.67 4.19
N LYS A 25 20.65 -8.13 3.05
CA LYS A 25 21.22 -7.25 2.03
C LYS A 25 20.12 -6.90 1.03
N SER A 26 19.86 -5.60 0.88
CA SER A 26 18.79 -5.06 0.00
C SER A 26 17.39 -5.66 0.27
N PRO A 27 16.91 -5.64 1.53
CA PRO A 27 15.65 -6.25 1.93
C PRO A 27 14.46 -5.80 1.07
N LEU A 28 13.63 -6.76 0.66
CA LEU A 28 12.37 -6.49 -0.04
C LEU A 28 11.28 -7.44 0.43
N LYS A 29 10.05 -6.92 0.56
CA LYS A 29 8.87 -7.71 0.93
C LYS A 29 7.67 -7.27 0.08
N PRO A 30 6.97 -8.21 -0.59
CA PRO A 30 5.73 -7.90 -1.27
C PRO A 30 4.54 -7.94 -0.31
N PHE A 31 3.51 -7.16 -0.61
CA PHE A 31 2.14 -7.42 -0.16
C PHE A 31 1.19 -7.32 -1.35
N THR A 32 0.07 -8.00 -1.28
CA THR A 32 -0.91 -8.10 -2.38
C THR A 32 -2.15 -7.32 -2.00
N LEU A 33 -2.60 -6.43 -2.89
CA LEU A 33 -3.92 -5.83 -2.86
C LEU A 33 -4.87 -6.66 -3.70
N TYR A 34 -6.03 -7.02 -3.14
CA TYR A 34 -7.10 -7.69 -3.90
C TYR A 34 -8.36 -6.83 -3.93
N ASN A 35 -8.87 -6.60 -5.14
CA ASN A 35 -10.14 -5.93 -5.39
C ASN A 35 -11.27 -6.98 -5.44
N PRO A 36 -12.13 -7.09 -4.41
CA PRO A 36 -13.25 -8.03 -4.42
C PRO A 36 -14.46 -7.52 -5.23
N TYR A 37 -14.40 -6.31 -5.78
CA TYR A 37 -15.55 -5.67 -6.41
C TYR A 37 -15.66 -5.97 -7.90
N PRO A 38 -16.89 -5.96 -8.45
CA PRO A 38 -17.13 -6.10 -9.90
C PRO A 38 -16.87 -4.78 -10.66
N TYR A 39 -16.13 -3.83 -10.07
CA TYR A 39 -15.79 -2.55 -10.67
C TYR A 39 -14.34 -2.16 -10.34
N PRO A 40 -13.68 -1.35 -11.18
CA PRO A 40 -12.32 -0.91 -10.88
C PRO A 40 -12.29 0.03 -9.66
N ILE A 41 -11.20 -0.04 -8.91
CA ILE A 41 -10.88 0.87 -7.81
C ILE A 41 -9.56 1.59 -8.09
N THR A 42 -9.35 2.74 -7.47
CA THR A 42 -8.04 3.38 -7.42
C THR A 42 -7.44 3.22 -6.04
N TYR A 43 -6.12 3.06 -5.99
CA TYR A 43 -5.35 3.01 -4.75
C TYR A 43 -4.29 4.10 -4.73
N LYS A 44 -3.99 4.58 -3.52
CA LYS A 44 -2.85 5.44 -3.22
C LYS A 44 -2.20 4.96 -1.92
N ILE A 45 -0.89 4.78 -1.93
CA ILE A 45 -0.12 4.29 -0.80
C ILE A 45 0.75 5.44 -0.30
N LEU A 46 0.57 5.77 0.97
CA LEU A 46 1.35 6.76 1.71
C LEU A 46 2.30 6.04 2.66
N CYS A 47 3.46 6.63 2.92
CA CYS A 47 4.47 6.10 3.82
C CYS A 47 4.95 7.20 4.77
N THR A 48 5.07 6.89 6.07
CA THR A 48 5.60 7.84 7.06
C THR A 48 7.11 8.05 6.93
N ALA A 49 7.82 7.14 6.29
CA ALA A 49 9.27 7.16 6.13
C ALA A 49 9.69 6.89 4.67
N THR A 50 9.26 7.76 3.76
CA THR A 50 9.56 7.66 2.30
C THR A 50 11.05 7.64 1.96
N ARG A 51 11.93 8.08 2.87
CA ARG A 51 13.39 7.95 2.73
C ARG A 51 13.92 6.55 3.04
N ASN A 52 13.18 5.77 3.81
CA ASN A 52 13.58 4.43 4.23
C ASN A 52 13.12 3.36 3.25
N TYR A 53 12.05 3.61 2.49
CA TYR A 53 11.43 2.63 1.61
C TYR A 53 11.20 3.14 0.20
N HIS A 54 11.41 2.26 -0.76
CA HIS A 54 10.96 2.42 -2.14
C HIS A 54 9.80 1.45 -2.42
N LEU A 55 8.70 1.98 -2.93
CA LEU A 55 7.53 1.21 -3.37
C LEU A 55 7.59 1.02 -4.88
N SER A 56 7.39 -0.21 -5.36
CA SER A 56 7.35 -0.48 -6.82
C SER A 56 6.22 0.27 -7.52
N ASP A 57 5.12 0.52 -6.80
CA ASP A 57 3.97 1.25 -7.26
C ASP A 57 3.25 1.85 -6.04
N SER A 58 3.04 3.17 -6.04
CA SER A 58 2.37 3.88 -4.95
C SER A 58 0.97 4.36 -5.32
N THR A 59 0.58 4.31 -6.59
CA THR A 59 -0.72 4.80 -7.06
C THR A 59 -1.13 4.07 -8.33
N GLY A 60 -2.36 3.58 -8.38
CA GLY A 60 -2.83 2.91 -9.58
C GLY A 60 -4.33 2.64 -9.60
N THR A 61 -4.74 1.92 -10.64
CA THR A 61 -6.08 1.33 -10.74
C THR A 61 -5.96 -0.17 -10.57
N LEU A 62 -6.81 -0.76 -9.74
CA LEU A 62 -6.98 -2.20 -9.65
C LEU A 62 -8.29 -2.60 -10.34
N LEU A 63 -8.19 -3.48 -11.33
CA LEU A 63 -9.33 -3.97 -12.10
C LEU A 63 -10.25 -4.85 -11.23
N PRO A 64 -11.52 -5.07 -11.65
CA PRO A 64 -12.44 -5.95 -10.95
C PRO A 64 -11.83 -7.33 -10.69
N GLU A 65 -12.04 -7.86 -9.49
CA GLU A 65 -11.63 -9.24 -9.11
C GLU A 65 -10.15 -9.56 -9.34
N CYS A 66 -9.29 -8.53 -9.45
CA CYS A 66 -7.87 -8.66 -9.71
C CYS A 66 -7.01 -8.41 -8.46
N CYS A 67 -5.79 -8.94 -8.50
CA CYS A 67 -4.75 -8.72 -7.51
C CYS A 67 -3.62 -7.85 -8.06
N LYS A 68 -2.93 -7.14 -7.17
CA LYS A 68 -1.69 -6.41 -7.48
C LYS A 68 -0.70 -6.59 -6.35
N ASP A 69 0.47 -7.11 -6.68
CA ASP A 69 1.59 -7.14 -5.77
C ASP A 69 2.30 -5.78 -5.75
N ILE A 70 2.54 -5.27 -4.55
CA ILE A 70 3.30 -4.07 -4.27
C ILE A 70 4.55 -4.49 -3.52
N VAL A 71 5.72 -4.20 -4.09
CA VAL A 71 7.00 -4.52 -3.48
C VAL A 71 7.47 -3.33 -2.66
N VAL A 72 7.72 -3.56 -1.37
CA VAL A 72 8.37 -2.61 -0.47
C VAL A 72 9.83 -2.99 -0.35
N ARG A 73 10.72 -2.14 -0.87
CA ARG A 73 12.18 -2.29 -0.73
C ARG A 73 12.67 -1.36 0.36
N CYS A 74 13.37 -1.90 1.36
CA CYS A 74 14.05 -1.10 2.37
C CYS A 74 15.41 -0.64 1.82
N ILE A 75 15.55 0.67 1.65
CA ILE A 75 16.73 1.34 1.05
C ILE A 75 17.63 1.97 2.10
N GLN A 76 17.08 2.32 3.27
CA GLN A 76 17.85 2.80 4.42
C GLN A 76 17.45 1.99 5.66
N LYS A 77 18.44 1.36 6.29
CA LYS A 77 18.21 0.57 7.50
C LYS A 77 17.98 1.51 8.68
N GLY A 78 16.84 1.34 9.35
CA GLY A 78 16.60 1.92 10.68
C GLY A 78 17.28 1.13 11.79
N PHE A 79 16.93 1.46 13.03
CA PHE A 79 17.32 0.68 14.20
C PHE A 79 16.31 -0.46 14.44
N ALA A 80 16.76 -1.52 15.09
CA ALA A 80 15.87 -2.62 15.50
C ALA A 80 14.73 -2.08 16.39
N GLY A 81 13.49 -2.51 16.11
CA GLY A 81 12.30 -2.07 16.84
C GLY A 81 11.63 -0.81 16.30
N ASN A 82 12.19 -0.13 15.30
CA ASN A 82 11.50 0.96 14.62
C ASN A 82 10.32 0.43 13.78
N VAL A 83 9.14 1.01 13.97
CA VAL A 83 7.93 0.68 13.20
C VAL A 83 7.49 1.89 12.39
N ASP A 84 7.73 1.82 11.09
CA ASP A 84 7.21 2.77 10.11
C ASP A 84 5.84 2.32 9.59
N LYS A 85 5.00 3.26 9.15
CA LYS A 85 3.62 2.97 8.74
C LYS A 85 3.41 3.22 7.25
N LEU A 86 2.70 2.29 6.61
CA LEU A 86 2.07 2.48 5.32
C LEU A 86 0.57 2.71 5.51
N LYS A 87 -0.01 3.64 4.76
CA LYS A 87 -1.44 3.84 4.67
C LYS A 87 -1.89 3.60 3.24
N ILE A 88 -2.89 2.75 3.07
CA ILE A 88 -3.47 2.43 1.77
C ILE A 88 -4.83 3.12 1.70
N GLU A 89 -4.95 4.10 0.80
CA GLU A 89 -6.19 4.79 0.51
C GLU A 89 -6.81 4.15 -0.72
N ILE A 90 -8.04 3.65 -0.58
CA ILE A 90 -8.79 3.02 -1.65
C ILE A 90 -10.04 3.84 -1.94
N MET A 91 -10.31 4.06 -3.23
CA MET A 91 -11.51 4.74 -3.72
C MET A 91 -12.11 4.00 -4.90
N LYS A 92 -13.44 4.05 -5.05
CA LYS A 92 -14.11 3.57 -6.26
C LYS A 92 -13.67 4.40 -7.47
N LYS A 93 -13.33 3.76 -8.61
CA LYS A 93 -12.98 4.49 -9.84
C LYS A 93 -14.22 5.14 -10.43
N GLY A 94 -14.23 6.47 -10.53
CA GLY A 94 -15.38 7.23 -11.04
C GLY A 94 -15.58 8.61 -10.42
N SER A 95 -14.87 8.91 -9.33
CA SER A 95 -15.05 10.16 -8.59
C SER A 95 -13.79 11.01 -8.62
N ASN A 96 -13.42 11.47 -9.82
CA ASN A 96 -12.69 12.73 -9.90
C ASN A 96 -13.72 13.82 -9.71
N ARG A 97 -13.73 14.49 -8.55
CA ARG A 97 -14.32 15.84 -8.49
C ARG A 97 -13.47 16.71 -9.42
N VAL A 98 -14.14 17.24 -10.45
CA VAL A 98 -13.62 18.30 -11.34
C VAL A 98 -13.09 19.46 -10.51
#